data_AF-A0A288DID3-F1
#
_entry.id   AF-A0A288DID3-F1
#
_cell.length_a   1.000
_cell.length_b   1.000
_cell.length_c   1.000
_cell.angle_alpha   90.00
_cell.angle_beta   90.00
_cell.angle_gamma   90.00
#
_symmetry.space_group_name_H-M   'P 1'
#
loop_
_entity.id
_entity.type
_entity.pdbx_description
1 polymer ?
#
loop_
_entity_poly.entity_id
_entity_poly.type
_entity_poly.pdbx_seq_one_letter_code
_entity_poly.pdbx_strand_id
1 'polypeptide(L)'
;VIHGRRFGRILVPAMTFQNCSQSPHPCINATQPHSFEQRWRHQVRGYRTSPAWHTYYLTPPQVNSILKANEYSFKVPEFDGKNLSSVMGFDSNQLPANVPIEDRRSAATCLQTRGMLYGVFDGHAGCACAQALSERLFYYIAVTLLPHEKLMDLENAVESGRPIHPILQWHKHPNDYFSKEASRLYFSSLRTYWQELLDLSVPGEQLGVAEALVSAFKRLDSDISLEAQVGDPNAFLHYWVLRVAFSGATACVAHIDGNELHVANTGDGRAVLGVQEHDGSFSALTLTNDHNA
;
A
#
# COMPACT_ATOMS: atom_id res chain seq x y z
N VAL A 1 7.41 7.88 4.45
CA VAL A 1 8.58 7.44 5.25
C VAL A 1 8.87 5.99 4.89
N ILE A 2 10.14 5.58 4.75
CA ILE A 2 10.48 4.17 4.48
C ILE A 2 11.04 3.53 5.75
N HIS A 3 10.42 2.43 6.16
CA HIS A 3 10.92 1.61 7.26
C HIS A 3 11.45 0.30 6.67
N GLY A 4 12.77 0.11 6.72
CA GLY A 4 13.43 -1.18 6.45
C GLY A 4 13.69 -1.91 7.76
N ARG A 5 13.30 -3.18 7.85
CA ARG A 5 13.61 -4.03 9.02
C ARG A 5 14.08 -5.41 8.59
N ARG A 6 15.18 -5.84 9.20
CA ARG A 6 15.74 -7.19 9.13
C ARG A 6 15.16 -8.03 10.26
N PHE A 7 14.55 -9.17 9.97
CA PHE A 7 13.90 -10.03 11.00
C PHE A 7 14.87 -10.65 12.04
N GLY A 8 16.18 -10.34 12.00
CA GLY A 8 17.21 -10.97 12.85
C GLY A 8 17.67 -10.22 14.11
N ARG A 9 17.10 -9.06 14.46
CA ARG A 9 17.44 -8.33 15.71
C ARG A 9 16.20 -7.76 16.38
N ILE A 10 15.51 -8.59 17.15
CA ILE A 10 14.49 -8.14 18.10
C ILE A 10 15.18 -8.02 19.47
N LEU A 11 15.51 -6.79 19.87
CA LEU A 11 15.91 -6.45 21.23
C LEU A 11 14.83 -5.51 21.77
N VAL A 12 14.05 -6.02 22.72
CA VAL A 12 12.98 -5.28 23.41
C VAL A 12 13.63 -4.35 24.44
N PRO A 13 13.46 -3.02 24.38
CA PRO A 13 13.92 -2.15 25.45
C PRO A 13 12.95 -2.25 26.63
N ALA A 14 13.49 -2.45 27.83
CA ALA A 14 12.75 -2.45 29.08
C ALA A 14 12.06 -1.09 29.31
N MET A 15 10.74 -1.10 29.53
CA MET A 15 9.99 0.09 29.91
C MET A 15 10.17 0.38 31.41
N THR A 16 10.74 1.54 31.73
CA THR A 16 10.68 2.13 33.07
C THR A 16 9.46 3.02 33.19
N PHE A 17 8.54 2.68 34.10
CA PHE A 17 7.38 3.50 34.48
C PHE A 17 7.81 4.66 35.40
N GLN A 18 7.41 5.90 35.07
CA GLN A 18 7.41 7.03 35.99
C GLN A 18 5.96 7.41 36.32
N ASN A 19 5.59 7.22 37.59
CA ASN A 19 4.35 7.72 38.17
C ASN A 19 4.52 9.20 38.57
N CYS A 20 3.62 10.07 38.10
CA CYS A 20 3.50 11.44 38.60
C CYS A 20 2.34 11.53 39.59
N SER A 21 2.67 11.73 40.86
CA SER A 21 1.76 12.04 41.96
C SER A 21 1.62 13.55 42.13
N GLN A 22 0.39 14.08 42.26
CA GLN A 22 0.15 15.41 42.81
C GLN A 22 -0.81 15.35 44.01
N SER A 23 -0.38 15.99 45.09
CA SER A 23 -0.99 16.09 46.42
C SER A 23 -1.93 17.31 46.56
N PRO A 24 -2.88 17.32 47.52
CA PRO A 24 -3.92 18.35 47.63
C PRO A 24 -3.70 19.33 48.79
N HIS A 25 -4.14 20.58 48.68
CA HIS A 25 -4.42 21.44 49.84
C HIS A 25 -5.64 22.38 49.64
N PRO A 26 -6.35 22.77 50.72
CA PRO A 26 -7.75 23.21 50.70
C PRO A 26 -7.96 24.68 51.15
N CYS A 27 -9.11 25.28 50.82
CA CYS A 27 -9.59 26.52 51.46
C CYS A 27 -11.11 26.47 51.72
N ILE A 28 -11.51 27.02 52.87
CA ILE A 28 -12.80 26.88 53.58
C ILE A 28 -13.68 28.13 53.42
N ASN A 29 -14.98 27.88 53.18
CA ASN A 29 -16.25 28.58 53.47
C ASN A 29 -16.37 30.12 53.61
N ALA A 30 -17.41 30.63 52.95
CA ALA A 30 -18.34 31.62 53.49
C ALA A 30 -19.81 31.27 53.11
N THR A 31 -20.72 31.63 54.01
CA THR A 31 -22.11 31.17 54.27
C THR A 31 -23.24 31.67 53.32
N GLN A 32 -24.08 30.71 52.86
CA GLN A 32 -25.57 30.59 52.77
C GLN A 32 -26.51 31.84 52.65
N PRO A 33 -27.81 31.70 52.24
CA PRO A 33 -28.48 30.67 51.42
C PRO A 33 -29.46 31.24 50.36
N HIS A 34 -29.65 30.56 49.23
CA HIS A 34 -30.96 30.60 48.55
C HIS A 34 -31.29 29.21 47.99
N SER A 35 -32.40 28.69 48.49
CA SER A 35 -33.02 27.42 48.18
C SER A 35 -33.49 27.35 46.73
N PHE A 36 -32.93 26.41 45.96
CA PHE A 36 -33.61 25.83 44.80
C PHE A 36 -33.36 24.33 44.81
N GLU A 37 -34.36 23.57 45.24
CA GLU A 37 -34.37 22.12 45.03
C GLU A 37 -34.48 21.83 43.53
N GLN A 38 -33.38 21.39 42.91
CA GLN A 38 -33.42 20.64 41.67
C GLN A 38 -33.01 19.19 41.94
N ARG A 39 -34.04 18.37 42.02
CA ARG A 39 -34.00 16.92 42.17
C ARG A 39 -33.34 16.30 40.93
N TRP A 40 -32.03 16.07 40.99
CA TRP A 40 -31.31 15.27 40.00
C TRP A 40 -31.81 13.82 40.05
N ARG A 41 -32.73 13.48 39.15
CA ARG A 41 -33.10 12.09 38.89
C ARG A 41 -31.90 11.41 38.21
N HIS A 42 -31.23 10.52 38.93
CA HIS A 42 -30.35 9.52 38.32
C HIS A 42 -31.17 8.69 37.33
N GLN A 43 -31.06 8.99 36.03
CA GLN A 43 -31.49 8.09 34.98
C GLN A 43 -30.48 6.94 34.89
N VAL A 44 -30.77 5.85 35.58
CA VAL A 44 -30.15 4.56 35.29
C VAL A 44 -30.57 4.19 33.87
N ARG A 45 -29.66 4.32 32.91
CA ARG A 45 -29.88 3.97 31.51
C ARG A 45 -29.92 2.45 31.40
N GLY A 46 -31.09 1.87 31.68
CA GLY A 46 -31.34 0.46 31.41
C GLY A 46 -31.28 0.21 29.90
N TYR A 47 -30.42 -0.70 29.47
CA TYR A 47 -30.46 -1.26 28.12
C TYR A 47 -31.79 -2.01 27.96
N ARG A 48 -32.80 -1.34 27.39
CA ARG A 48 -33.98 -2.00 26.86
C ARG A 48 -33.56 -2.70 25.57
N THR A 49 -33.45 -4.03 25.60
CA THR A 49 -33.46 -4.84 24.39
C THR A 49 -34.87 -4.79 23.80
N SER A 50 -35.18 -3.75 23.03
CA SER A 50 -36.34 -3.78 22.15
C SER A 50 -36.12 -4.91 21.14
N PRO A 51 -37.08 -5.83 20.91
CA PRO A 51 -37.03 -6.79 19.82
C PRO A 51 -37.38 -6.04 18.53
N ALA A 52 -36.54 -5.09 18.15
CA ALA A 52 -36.54 -4.59 16.79
C ALA A 52 -36.04 -5.75 15.95
N TRP A 53 -36.96 -6.39 15.23
CA TRP A 53 -36.62 -7.30 14.14
C TRP A 53 -35.69 -6.52 13.22
N HIS A 54 -34.40 -6.84 13.27
CA HIS A 54 -33.43 -6.27 12.34
C HIS A 54 -33.77 -6.91 11.00
N THR A 55 -34.56 -6.23 10.18
CA THR A 55 -34.78 -6.63 8.80
C THR A 55 -33.46 -6.42 8.08
N TYR A 56 -32.62 -7.45 8.02
CA TYR A 56 -31.42 -7.42 7.21
C TYR A 56 -31.87 -7.26 5.75
N TYR A 57 -31.43 -6.17 5.10
CA TYR A 57 -31.73 -5.92 3.69
C TYR A 57 -31.16 -6.99 2.76
N LEU A 58 -30.16 -7.75 3.23
CA LEU A 58 -29.50 -8.83 2.51
C LEU A 58 -29.62 -10.13 3.29
N THR A 59 -29.94 -11.21 2.60
CA THR A 59 -29.90 -12.57 3.13
C THR A 59 -28.44 -13.03 3.33
N PRO A 60 -28.16 -14.00 4.23
CA PRO A 60 -26.80 -14.53 4.39
C PRO A 60 -26.14 -15.03 3.09
N PRO A 61 -26.85 -15.71 2.16
CA PRO A 61 -26.27 -16.05 0.86
C PRO A 61 -25.89 -14.82 0.03
N GLN A 62 -26.73 -13.77 0.00
CA GLN A 62 -26.43 -12.53 -0.71
C GLN A 62 -25.21 -11.82 -0.13
N VAL A 63 -25.10 -11.76 1.21
CA VAL A 63 -23.92 -11.21 1.90
C VAL A 63 -22.67 -11.97 1.49
N ASN A 64 -22.70 -13.30 1.52
CA ASN A 64 -21.56 -14.13 1.14
C ASN A 64 -21.19 -13.95 -0.35
N SER A 65 -22.18 -13.89 -1.26
CA SER A 65 -21.93 -13.63 -2.67
C SER A 65 -21.27 -12.27 -2.91
N ILE A 66 -21.68 -11.22 -2.20
CA ILE A 66 -21.08 -9.89 -2.30
C ILE A 66 -19.65 -9.89 -1.76
N LEU A 67 -19.43 -10.45 -0.57
CA LEU A 67 -18.10 -10.47 0.05
C LEU A 67 -17.10 -11.32 -0.73
N LYS A 68 -17.53 -12.39 -1.40
CA LYS A 68 -16.66 -13.26 -2.19
C LYS A 68 -16.40 -12.78 -3.62
N ALA A 69 -17.07 -11.73 -4.08
CA ALA A 69 -17.02 -11.30 -5.48
C ALA A 69 -15.62 -10.86 -5.95
N ASN A 70 -14.75 -10.43 -5.02
CA ASN A 70 -13.38 -9.98 -5.30
C ASN A 70 -12.33 -10.73 -4.47
N GLU A 71 -12.69 -11.88 -3.89
CA GLU A 71 -11.78 -12.71 -3.09
C GLU A 71 -10.67 -13.27 -3.98
N TYR A 72 -9.43 -13.06 -3.58
CA TYR A 72 -8.25 -13.57 -4.29
C TYR A 72 -7.23 -14.12 -3.31
N SER A 73 -6.77 -15.34 -3.57
CA SER A 73 -5.74 -16.01 -2.79
C SER A 73 -4.65 -16.52 -3.72
N PHE A 74 -3.40 -16.31 -3.32
CA PHE A 74 -2.23 -16.83 -4.02
C PHE A 74 -1.33 -17.56 -3.03
N LYS A 75 -0.89 -18.76 -3.41
CA LYS A 75 0.10 -19.54 -2.66
C LYS A 75 1.40 -19.57 -3.45
N VAL A 76 2.50 -19.29 -2.78
CA VAL A 76 3.83 -19.38 -3.40
C VAL A 76 4.11 -20.87 -3.66
N PRO A 77 4.50 -21.26 -4.90
CA PRO A 77 4.79 -22.65 -5.21
C PRO A 77 5.94 -23.21 -4.36
N GLU A 78 5.76 -24.42 -3.83
CA GLU A 78 6.83 -25.16 -3.17
C GLU A 78 7.73 -25.83 -4.21
N PHE A 79 9.03 -25.92 -3.93
CA PHE A 79 9.98 -26.63 -4.79
C PHE A 79 10.51 -27.84 -4.03
N ASP A 80 10.35 -29.05 -4.59
CA ASP A 80 10.71 -30.33 -3.95
C ASP A 80 10.13 -30.51 -2.52
N GLY A 81 8.89 -30.06 -2.30
CA GLY A 81 8.22 -30.13 -0.99
C GLY A 81 8.83 -29.22 0.08
N LYS A 82 9.63 -28.22 -0.32
CA LYS A 82 10.21 -27.21 0.55
C LYS A 82 9.77 -25.81 0.12
N ASN A 83 9.35 -25.01 1.09
CA ASN A 83 9.13 -23.58 0.90
C ASN A 83 10.49 -22.85 0.93
N LEU A 84 10.99 -22.49 -0.25
CA LEU A 84 12.22 -21.69 -0.39
C LEU A 84 11.96 -20.18 -0.23
N SER A 85 10.70 -19.77 -0.32
CA SER A 85 10.25 -18.40 -0.12
C SER A 85 10.02 -18.11 1.37
N SER A 86 10.36 -16.90 1.82
CA SER A 86 9.97 -16.40 3.14
C SER A 86 8.49 -16.07 3.25
N VAL A 87 7.79 -16.00 2.12
CA VAL A 87 6.34 -15.78 2.03
C VAL A 87 5.66 -17.09 1.61
N MET A 88 4.67 -17.54 2.39
CA MET A 88 3.85 -18.72 2.06
C MET A 88 2.79 -18.41 0.99
N GLY A 89 2.25 -17.20 1.02
CA GLY A 89 1.16 -16.76 0.15
C GLY A 89 0.55 -15.46 0.66
N PHE A 90 -0.50 -15.00 0.00
CA PHE A 90 -1.28 -13.86 0.44
C PHE A 90 -2.74 -14.01 0.03
N ASP A 91 -3.61 -13.34 0.79
CA ASP A 91 -5.02 -13.20 0.50
C ASP A 91 -5.34 -11.71 0.33
N SER A 92 -6.29 -11.39 -0.54
CA SER A 92 -6.75 -10.02 -0.74
C SER A 92 -8.23 -9.99 -1.14
N ASN A 93 -8.91 -8.90 -0.81
CA ASN A 93 -10.29 -8.67 -1.20
C ASN A 93 -10.56 -7.15 -1.33
N GLN A 94 -11.63 -6.77 -2.02
CA GLN A 94 -12.08 -5.39 -2.13
C GLN A 94 -13.61 -5.32 -2.03
N LEU A 95 -14.11 -4.40 -1.20
CA LEU A 95 -15.53 -4.10 -1.05
C LEU A 95 -15.78 -2.63 -1.46
N PRO A 96 -16.40 -2.36 -2.61
CA PRO A 96 -16.55 -1.01 -3.13
C PRO A 96 -17.54 -0.18 -2.29
N ALA A 97 -17.12 1.04 -1.91
CA ALA A 97 -18.02 2.04 -1.31
C ALA A 97 -18.58 3.02 -2.36
N ASN A 98 -17.93 3.14 -3.51
CA ASN A 98 -18.27 4.06 -4.59
C ASN A 98 -18.29 3.34 -5.95
N VAL A 99 -18.89 3.99 -6.96
CA VAL A 99 -18.97 3.45 -8.33
C VAL A 99 -18.44 4.48 -9.31
N PRO A 100 -17.34 4.21 -10.03
CA PRO A 100 -16.47 3.02 -9.93
C PRO A 100 -15.53 3.08 -8.72
N ILE A 101 -15.25 1.96 -8.04
CA ILE A 101 -14.32 1.88 -6.89
C ILE A 101 -13.03 2.67 -7.12
N GLU A 102 -12.62 3.52 -6.17
CA GLU A 102 -11.38 4.30 -6.29
C GLU A 102 -10.15 3.49 -5.88
N ASP A 103 -10.29 2.64 -4.85
CA ASP A 103 -9.22 1.76 -4.37
C ASP A 103 -8.69 0.79 -5.43
N ARG A 104 -7.39 0.52 -5.35
CA ARG A 104 -6.69 -0.53 -6.09
C ARG A 104 -5.80 -1.37 -5.19
N ARG A 105 -5.53 -2.59 -5.65
CA ARG A 105 -4.56 -3.52 -5.07
C ARG A 105 -3.64 -4.06 -6.16
N SER A 106 -2.41 -4.37 -5.80
CA SER A 106 -1.44 -4.99 -6.70
C SER A 106 -0.54 -5.96 -5.94
N ALA A 107 -0.21 -7.08 -6.59
CA ALA A 107 0.78 -8.02 -6.11
C ALA A 107 1.60 -8.57 -7.30
N ALA A 108 2.91 -8.63 -7.16
CA ALA A 108 3.79 -9.17 -8.19
C ALA A 108 5.08 -9.75 -7.61
N THR A 109 5.65 -10.74 -8.31
CA THR A 109 7.00 -11.25 -8.07
C THR A 109 7.97 -10.61 -9.04
N CYS A 110 9.11 -10.13 -8.54
CA CYS A 110 10.21 -9.68 -9.38
C CYS A 110 10.89 -10.88 -10.05
N LEU A 111 11.12 -10.80 -11.37
CA LEU A 111 11.69 -11.90 -12.15
C LEU A 111 13.18 -11.72 -12.45
N GLN A 112 13.67 -10.48 -12.41
CA GLN A 112 15.07 -10.12 -12.65
C GLN A 112 15.85 -9.86 -11.36
N THR A 113 15.13 -9.56 -10.28
CA THR A 113 15.64 -9.52 -8.90
C THR A 113 14.91 -10.56 -8.06
N ARG A 114 15.32 -10.72 -6.81
CA ARG A 114 14.55 -11.47 -5.84
C ARG A 114 13.51 -10.57 -5.18
N GLY A 115 12.40 -11.17 -4.75
CA GLY A 115 11.43 -10.51 -3.90
C GLY A 115 10.05 -10.37 -4.50
N MET A 116 9.12 -9.95 -3.65
CA MET A 116 7.71 -9.76 -3.97
C MET A 116 7.27 -8.35 -3.55
N LEU A 117 6.42 -7.76 -4.38
CA LEU A 117 5.82 -6.45 -4.18
C LEU A 117 4.33 -6.60 -3.91
N TYR A 118 3.84 -5.91 -2.89
CA TYR A 118 2.43 -5.84 -2.49
C TYR A 118 2.04 -4.39 -2.28
N GLY A 119 0.87 -3.98 -2.77
CA GLY A 119 0.50 -2.58 -2.80
C GLY A 119 -1.00 -2.40 -2.65
N VAL A 120 -1.38 -1.42 -1.84
CA VAL A 120 -2.74 -0.89 -1.75
C VAL A 120 -2.68 0.59 -2.07
N PHE A 121 -3.65 1.05 -2.86
CA PHE A 121 -3.73 2.43 -3.36
C PHE A 121 -5.14 2.94 -3.15
N ASP A 122 -5.31 3.96 -2.32
CA ASP A 122 -6.61 4.60 -2.07
C ASP A 122 -6.74 5.80 -3.01
N GLY A 123 -7.63 5.71 -3.99
CA GLY A 123 -7.85 6.76 -4.98
C GLY A 123 -8.85 7.81 -4.49
N HIS A 124 -8.70 9.05 -4.96
CA HIS A 124 -9.67 10.10 -4.70
C HIS A 124 -9.80 11.06 -5.88
N ALA A 125 -10.98 11.66 -6.01
CA ALA A 125 -11.39 12.45 -7.18
C ALA A 125 -11.39 11.62 -8.48
N GLY A 126 -11.78 10.35 -8.36
CA GLY A 126 -11.79 9.36 -9.44
C GLY A 126 -10.71 8.30 -9.27
N CYS A 127 -10.91 7.16 -9.94
CA CYS A 127 -10.04 5.99 -9.83
C CYS A 127 -8.80 6.02 -10.76
N ALA A 128 -8.60 7.09 -11.53
CA ALA A 128 -7.60 7.10 -12.61
C ALA A 128 -6.16 7.07 -12.09
N CYS A 129 -5.82 7.91 -11.10
CA CYS A 129 -4.49 7.93 -10.49
C CYS A 129 -4.18 6.59 -9.80
N ALA A 130 -5.09 6.09 -8.95
CA ALA A 130 -4.92 4.80 -8.28
C ALA A 130 -4.73 3.65 -9.29
N GLN A 131 -5.51 3.64 -10.38
CA GLN A 131 -5.34 2.68 -11.47
C GLN A 131 -3.93 2.79 -12.08
N ALA A 132 -3.49 3.98 -12.47
CA ALA A 132 -2.17 4.18 -13.06
C ALA A 132 -1.03 3.76 -12.11
N LEU A 133 -1.11 4.11 -10.82
CA LEU A 133 -0.14 3.67 -9.82
C LEU A 133 -0.12 2.15 -9.68
N SER A 134 -1.30 1.52 -9.62
CA SER A 134 -1.44 0.08 -9.41
C SER A 134 -0.75 -0.76 -10.48
N GLU A 135 -0.69 -0.27 -11.73
CA GLU A 135 -0.07 -0.99 -12.84
C GLU A 135 1.34 -0.53 -13.19
N ARG A 136 1.76 0.66 -12.75
CA ARG A 136 3.06 1.24 -13.12
C ARG A 136 4.08 1.18 -12.00
N LEU A 137 3.70 1.47 -10.76
CA LEU A 137 4.66 1.72 -9.68
C LEU A 137 5.61 0.53 -9.44
N PHE A 138 5.11 -0.70 -9.55
CA PHE A 138 5.96 -1.88 -9.38
C PHE A 138 7.02 -2.02 -10.47
N TYR A 139 6.74 -1.60 -11.71
CA TYR A 139 7.75 -1.60 -12.76
C TYR A 139 8.84 -0.57 -12.48
N TYR A 140 8.47 0.63 -12.01
CA TYR A 140 9.45 1.65 -11.61
C TYR A 140 10.33 1.11 -10.47
N ILE A 141 9.73 0.51 -9.42
CA ILE A 141 10.49 -0.11 -8.32
C ILE A 141 11.41 -1.21 -8.83
N ALA A 142 10.89 -2.12 -9.66
CA ALA A 142 11.66 -3.25 -10.17
C ALA A 142 12.85 -2.79 -11.02
N VAL A 143 12.65 -1.81 -11.90
CA VAL A 143 13.69 -1.21 -12.74
C VAL A 143 14.76 -0.51 -11.90
N THR A 144 14.39 0.27 -10.89
CA THR A 144 15.36 0.94 -10.00
C THR A 144 16.21 -0.06 -9.21
N LEU A 145 15.70 -1.26 -8.93
CA LEU A 145 16.42 -2.31 -8.22
C LEU A 145 17.35 -3.14 -9.13
N LEU A 146 17.27 -2.99 -10.45
CA LEU A 146 18.12 -3.74 -11.38
C LEU A 146 19.58 -3.29 -11.30
N PRO A 147 20.53 -4.22 -11.37
CA PRO A 147 21.93 -3.88 -11.57
C PRO A 147 22.15 -3.34 -12.98
N HIS A 148 23.23 -2.56 -13.15
CA HIS A 148 23.59 -1.90 -14.42
C HIS A 148 23.57 -2.85 -15.63
N GLU A 149 24.16 -4.04 -15.51
CA GLU A 149 24.18 -5.04 -16.58
C GLU A 149 22.78 -5.43 -17.06
N LYS A 150 21.81 -5.55 -16.14
CA LYS A 150 20.43 -5.88 -16.47
C LYS A 150 19.70 -4.71 -17.12
N LEU A 151 19.98 -3.48 -16.72
CA LEU A 151 19.46 -2.28 -17.40
C LEU A 151 20.00 -2.21 -18.84
N MET A 152 21.28 -2.52 -19.06
CA MET A 152 21.86 -2.59 -20.40
C MET A 152 21.21 -3.68 -21.25
N ASP A 153 20.96 -4.86 -20.67
CA ASP A 153 20.26 -5.95 -21.37
C ASP A 153 18.86 -5.52 -21.84
N LEU A 154 18.12 -4.80 -21.00
CA LEU A 154 16.81 -4.23 -21.35
C LEU A 154 16.92 -3.28 -22.53
N GLU A 155 17.83 -2.29 -22.45
CA GLU A 155 17.97 -1.28 -23.49
C GLU A 155 18.42 -1.89 -24.82
N ASN A 156 19.43 -2.76 -24.78
CA ASN A 156 19.92 -3.49 -25.95
C ASN A 156 18.81 -4.32 -26.60
N ALA A 157 17.93 -4.95 -25.81
CA ALA A 157 16.79 -5.69 -26.35
C ALA A 157 15.83 -4.77 -27.11
N VAL A 158 15.52 -3.59 -26.57
CA VAL A 158 14.63 -2.63 -27.24
C VAL A 158 15.27 -2.07 -28.51
N GLU A 159 16.53 -1.64 -28.46
CA GLU A 159 17.23 -1.10 -29.64
C GLU A 159 17.34 -2.12 -30.78
N SER A 160 17.59 -3.39 -30.45
CA SER A 160 17.68 -4.47 -31.41
C SER A 160 16.33 -5.03 -31.87
N GLY A 161 15.21 -4.49 -31.39
CA GLY A 161 13.86 -4.99 -31.69
C GLY A 161 13.60 -6.41 -31.17
N ARG A 162 14.39 -6.87 -30.18
CA ARG A 162 14.22 -8.17 -29.54
C ARG A 162 13.17 -8.08 -28.42
N PRO A 163 12.46 -9.19 -28.12
CA PRO A 163 11.59 -9.24 -26.96
C PRO A 163 12.37 -9.00 -25.67
N ILE A 164 11.83 -8.15 -24.80
CA ILE A 164 12.37 -7.91 -23.46
C ILE A 164 12.01 -9.09 -22.55
N HIS A 165 12.96 -9.51 -21.72
CA HIS A 165 12.68 -10.49 -20.67
C HIS A 165 11.67 -9.92 -19.66
N PRO A 166 10.66 -10.69 -19.24
CA PRO A 166 9.68 -10.24 -18.26
C PRO A 166 10.33 -9.70 -16.97
N ILE A 167 9.90 -8.52 -16.52
CA ILE A 167 10.41 -7.86 -15.31
C ILE A 167 9.62 -8.31 -14.07
N LEU A 168 8.30 -8.45 -14.22
CA LEU A 168 7.37 -8.79 -13.16
C LEU A 168 6.46 -9.95 -13.58
N GLN A 169 6.13 -10.82 -12.63
CA GLN A 169 5.01 -11.75 -12.71
C GLN A 169 3.88 -11.27 -11.81
N TRP A 170 2.74 -10.93 -12.40
CA TRP A 170 1.60 -10.37 -11.66
C TRP A 170 0.68 -11.45 -11.08
N HIS A 171 0.22 -11.23 -9.85
CA HIS A 171 -0.72 -12.07 -9.11
C HIS A 171 -2.00 -11.28 -8.86
N LYS A 172 -2.90 -11.27 -9.84
CA LYS A 172 -4.06 -10.38 -9.87
C LYS A 172 -5.38 -11.14 -9.94
N HIS A 173 -6.42 -10.57 -9.32
CA HIS A 173 -7.77 -11.08 -9.48
C HIS A 173 -8.25 -10.85 -10.93
N PRO A 174 -9.16 -11.68 -11.48
CA PRO A 174 -9.70 -11.47 -12.82
C PRO A 174 -10.37 -10.10 -13.06
N ASN A 175 -10.89 -9.47 -12.01
CA ASN A 175 -11.49 -8.13 -12.08
C ASN A 175 -10.45 -7.00 -12.11
N ASP A 176 -9.20 -7.27 -11.74
CA ASP A 176 -8.11 -6.29 -11.80
C ASP A 176 -7.57 -6.24 -13.24
N TYR A 177 -7.27 -5.05 -13.76
CA TYR A 177 -6.94 -4.86 -15.18
C TYR A 177 -5.75 -3.94 -15.42
N PHE A 178 -5.21 -4.02 -16.63
CA PHE A 178 -4.19 -3.11 -17.17
C PHE A 178 -4.79 -2.23 -18.27
N SER A 179 -4.34 -0.99 -18.32
CA SER A 179 -4.75 0.00 -19.32
C SER A 179 -4.11 -0.34 -20.67
N LYS A 180 -4.90 -0.90 -21.60
CA LYS A 180 -4.40 -1.35 -22.90
C LYS A 180 -3.94 -0.18 -23.77
N GLU A 181 -4.73 0.88 -23.78
CA GLU A 181 -4.50 2.06 -24.60
C GLU A 181 -3.23 2.80 -24.15
N ALA A 182 -3.00 2.89 -22.83
CA ALA A 182 -1.87 3.60 -22.24
C ALA A 182 -0.58 2.78 -22.20
N SER A 183 -0.62 1.47 -22.52
CA SER A 183 0.52 0.56 -22.40
C SER A 183 1.77 1.05 -23.12
N ARG A 184 1.64 1.63 -24.33
CA ARG A 184 2.78 2.17 -25.09
C ARG A 184 3.40 3.40 -24.44
N LEU A 185 2.55 4.32 -23.97
CA LEU A 185 2.98 5.51 -23.24
C LEU A 185 3.76 5.10 -21.98
N TYR A 186 3.17 4.24 -21.15
CA TYR A 186 3.77 3.79 -19.90
C TYR A 186 5.09 3.06 -20.11
N PHE A 187 5.17 2.22 -21.15
CA PHE A 187 6.42 1.58 -21.53
C PHE A 187 7.47 2.60 -21.96
N SER A 188 7.10 3.63 -22.74
CA SER A 188 8.01 4.68 -23.16
C SER A 188 8.58 5.46 -21.96
N SER A 189 7.73 5.87 -21.02
CA SER A 189 8.17 6.60 -19.82
C SER A 189 9.10 5.75 -18.95
N LEU A 190 8.77 4.47 -18.77
CA LEU A 190 9.63 3.53 -18.05
C LEU A 190 10.98 3.34 -18.76
N ARG A 191 10.99 3.31 -20.10
CA ARG A 191 12.22 3.24 -20.90
C ARG A 191 13.12 4.44 -20.67
N THR A 192 12.55 5.64 -20.75
CA THR A 192 13.28 6.87 -20.46
C THR A 192 13.87 6.83 -19.04
N TYR A 193 13.14 6.29 -18.06
CA TYR A 193 13.69 6.16 -16.71
C TYR A 193 14.88 5.21 -16.62
N TRP A 194 14.82 4.01 -17.22
CA TRP A 194 15.98 3.11 -17.15
C TRP A 194 17.18 3.63 -17.93
N GLN A 195 16.98 4.40 -19.00
CA GLN A 195 18.05 5.07 -19.73
C GLN A 195 18.74 6.12 -18.84
N GLU A 196 17.98 6.93 -18.11
CA GLU A 196 18.56 7.86 -17.13
C GLU A 196 19.28 7.13 -15.99
N LEU A 197 18.76 5.99 -15.53
CA LEU A 197 19.47 5.17 -14.54
C LEU A 197 20.80 4.66 -15.10
N LEU A 198 20.85 4.24 -16.37
CA LEU A 198 22.10 3.84 -17.04
C LEU A 198 23.11 4.99 -17.06
N ASP A 199 22.67 6.20 -17.45
CA ASP A 199 23.53 7.37 -17.56
C ASP A 199 24.09 7.84 -16.20
N LEU A 200 23.31 7.68 -15.12
CA LEU A 200 23.68 8.09 -13.77
C LEU A 200 24.41 6.99 -12.99
N SER A 201 24.31 5.74 -13.41
CA SER A 201 24.88 4.61 -12.68
C SER A 201 26.40 4.51 -12.83
N VAL A 202 27.06 4.17 -11.74
CA VAL A 202 28.49 3.83 -11.72
C VAL A 202 28.62 2.30 -11.69
N PRO A 203 29.39 1.69 -12.61
CA PRO A 203 29.59 0.24 -12.60
C PRO A 203 30.10 -0.27 -11.23
N GLY A 204 29.36 -1.20 -10.63
CA GLY A 204 29.69 -1.79 -9.32
C GLY A 204 28.98 -1.15 -8.12
N GLU A 205 28.30 0.00 -8.30
CA GLU A 205 27.45 0.57 -7.27
C GLU A 205 25.99 0.13 -7.45
N GLN A 206 25.34 -0.25 -6.36
CA GLN A 206 23.91 -0.57 -6.34
C GLN A 206 23.21 0.30 -5.30
N LEU A 207 22.06 0.85 -5.69
CA LEU A 207 21.25 1.67 -4.82
C LEU A 207 20.65 0.82 -3.69
N GLY A 208 20.62 1.35 -2.47
CA GLY A 208 19.93 0.71 -1.37
C GLY A 208 18.42 0.59 -1.64
N VAL A 209 17.77 -0.45 -1.11
CA VAL A 209 16.35 -0.73 -1.38
C VAL A 209 15.46 0.44 -0.94
N ALA A 210 15.80 1.12 0.16
CA ALA A 210 15.04 2.28 0.62
C ALA A 210 15.15 3.44 -0.37
N GLU A 211 16.36 3.78 -0.80
CA GLU A 211 16.62 4.82 -1.79
C GLU A 211 15.95 4.48 -3.14
N ALA A 212 15.97 3.21 -3.55
CA ALA A 212 15.31 2.73 -4.76
C ALA A 212 13.79 2.92 -4.70
N LEU A 213 13.16 2.57 -3.58
CA LEU A 213 11.74 2.83 -3.35
C LEU A 213 11.41 4.33 -3.39
N VAL A 214 12.21 5.19 -2.73
CA VAL A 214 11.99 6.66 -2.82
C VAL A 214 12.11 7.15 -4.26
N SER A 215 13.15 6.71 -4.97
CA SER A 215 13.42 7.14 -6.35
C SER A 215 12.29 6.72 -7.28
N ALA A 216 11.82 5.48 -7.19
CA ALA A 216 10.72 4.97 -8.01
C ALA A 216 9.40 5.73 -7.79
N PHE A 217 9.04 6.00 -6.53
CA PHE A 217 7.82 6.76 -6.21
C PHE A 217 7.88 8.19 -6.76
N LYS A 218 8.99 8.90 -6.50
CA LYS A 218 9.17 10.27 -7.00
C LYS A 218 9.20 10.31 -8.52
N ARG A 219 9.85 9.34 -9.14
CA ARG A 219 9.97 9.29 -10.59
C ARG A 219 8.62 9.07 -11.25
N LEU A 220 7.82 8.10 -10.80
CA LEU A 220 6.50 7.89 -11.38
C LEU A 220 5.59 9.12 -11.23
N ASP A 221 5.61 9.78 -10.06
CA ASP A 221 4.84 11.01 -9.85
C ASP A 221 5.29 12.14 -10.80
N SER A 222 6.59 12.31 -10.99
CA SER A 222 7.15 13.26 -11.96
C SER A 222 6.74 12.92 -13.40
N ASP A 223 6.79 11.65 -13.79
CA ASP A 223 6.39 11.20 -15.13
C ASP A 223 4.89 11.44 -15.36
N ILE A 224 4.03 11.19 -14.37
CA ILE A 224 2.59 11.50 -14.46
C ILE A 224 2.38 13.00 -14.71
N SER A 225 3.12 13.86 -14.01
CA SER A 225 3.03 15.30 -14.19
C SER A 225 3.48 15.74 -15.59
N LEU A 226 4.59 15.19 -16.09
CA LEU A 226 5.11 15.51 -17.43
C LEU A 226 4.20 14.99 -18.53
N GLU A 227 3.68 13.76 -18.42
CA GLU A 227 2.74 13.16 -19.37
C GLU A 227 1.48 14.01 -19.53
N ALA A 228 0.94 14.56 -18.44
CA ALA A 228 -0.23 15.44 -18.49
C ALA A 228 0.07 16.81 -19.12
N GLN A 229 1.28 17.34 -18.94
CA GLN A 229 1.71 18.60 -19.57
C GLN A 229 1.94 18.44 -21.08
N VAL A 230 2.51 17.30 -21.49
CA VAL A 230 2.77 17.00 -22.91
C VAL A 230 1.48 16.60 -23.63
N GLY A 231 0.63 15.80 -22.99
CA GLY A 231 -0.56 15.20 -23.61
C GLY A 231 -0.22 14.13 -24.64
N ASP A 232 -1.23 13.65 -25.38
CA ASP A 232 -1.06 12.71 -26.48
C ASP A 232 -1.88 13.16 -27.71
N PRO A 233 -1.44 12.91 -28.96
CA PRO A 233 -2.25 13.20 -30.15
C PRO A 233 -3.57 12.42 -30.21
N ASN A 234 -3.64 11.24 -29.59
CA ASN A 234 -4.87 10.50 -29.42
C ASN A 234 -5.73 11.15 -28.33
N ALA A 235 -6.92 11.64 -28.70
CA ALA A 235 -7.80 12.37 -27.77
C ALA A 235 -8.19 11.56 -26.51
N PHE A 236 -8.33 10.24 -26.63
CA PHE A 236 -8.62 9.39 -25.48
C PHE A 236 -7.42 9.35 -24.52
N LEU A 237 -6.21 9.13 -25.04
CA LEU A 237 -4.99 9.14 -24.23
C LEU A 237 -4.69 10.52 -23.64
N HIS A 238 -4.92 11.58 -24.41
CA HIS A 238 -4.80 12.96 -23.92
C HIS A 238 -5.69 13.19 -22.70
N TYR A 239 -6.96 12.77 -22.79
CA TYR A 239 -7.88 12.88 -21.66
C TYR A 239 -7.50 11.95 -20.50
N TRP A 240 -6.99 10.76 -20.81
CA TRP A 240 -6.54 9.79 -19.80
C TRP A 240 -5.39 10.33 -18.94
N VAL A 241 -4.33 10.88 -19.55
CA VAL A 241 -3.18 11.42 -18.78
C VAL A 241 -3.59 12.61 -17.91
N LEU A 242 -4.51 13.46 -18.39
CA LEU A 242 -5.08 14.55 -17.58
C LEU A 242 -5.88 14.01 -16.39
N ARG A 243 -6.70 12.97 -16.60
CA ARG A 243 -7.46 12.34 -15.50
C ARG A 243 -6.56 11.71 -14.46
N VAL A 244 -5.48 11.05 -14.88
CA VAL A 244 -4.49 10.48 -13.97
C VAL A 244 -3.86 11.59 -13.12
N ALA A 245 -3.40 12.69 -13.74
CA ALA A 245 -2.74 13.78 -13.02
C ALA A 245 -3.67 14.66 -12.17
N PHE A 246 -4.96 14.80 -12.54
CA PHE A 246 -5.92 15.60 -11.78
C PHE A 246 -6.70 14.83 -10.71
N SER A 247 -6.64 13.49 -10.72
CA SER A 247 -7.06 12.67 -9.57
C SER A 247 -5.85 12.42 -8.68
N GLY A 248 -6.10 11.94 -7.46
CA GLY A 248 -5.03 11.59 -6.53
C GLY A 248 -5.15 10.15 -6.07
N ALA A 249 -4.05 9.63 -5.51
CA ALA A 249 -4.05 8.34 -4.87
C ALA A 249 -2.98 8.25 -3.78
N THR A 250 -3.29 7.51 -2.73
CA THR A 250 -2.29 7.05 -1.76
C THR A 250 -1.57 5.82 -2.32
N ALA A 251 -0.44 5.46 -1.70
CA ALA A 251 0.28 4.23 -2.00
C ALA A 251 0.99 3.71 -0.75
N CYS A 252 0.61 2.51 -0.31
CA CYS A 252 1.32 1.75 0.72
C CYS A 252 1.84 0.46 0.11
N VAL A 253 3.15 0.38 -0.10
CA VAL A 253 3.82 -0.73 -0.80
C VAL A 253 4.81 -1.44 0.11
N ALA A 254 4.70 -2.76 0.18
CA ALA A 254 5.66 -3.64 0.82
C ALA A 254 6.52 -4.37 -0.23
N HIS A 255 7.83 -4.34 -0.03
CA HIS A 255 8.81 -5.14 -0.76
C HIS A 255 9.43 -6.17 0.21
N ILE A 256 9.31 -7.45 -0.13
CA ILE A 256 9.83 -8.56 0.68
C ILE A 256 10.84 -9.34 -0.14
N ASP A 257 12.10 -9.34 0.28
CA ASP A 257 13.15 -10.22 -0.27
C ASP A 257 13.79 -11.04 0.86
N GLY A 258 13.46 -12.33 0.91
CA GLY A 258 13.89 -13.21 1.98
C GLY A 258 13.46 -12.65 3.34
N ASN A 259 14.44 -12.34 4.20
CA ASN A 259 14.20 -11.87 5.57
C ASN A 259 14.27 -10.33 5.69
N GLU A 260 14.23 -9.61 4.57
CA GLU A 260 14.16 -8.15 4.55
C GLU A 260 12.76 -7.71 4.13
N LEU A 261 12.11 -6.94 4.98
CA LEU A 261 10.84 -6.28 4.71
C LEU A 261 11.06 -4.76 4.68
N HIS A 262 10.74 -4.15 3.54
CA HIS A 262 10.72 -2.71 3.36
C HIS A 262 9.29 -2.26 3.08
N VAL A 263 8.83 -1.24 3.79
CA VAL A 263 7.53 -0.61 3.51
C VAL A 263 7.73 0.86 3.14
N ALA A 264 7.23 1.24 1.97
CA ALA A 264 7.15 2.62 1.50
C ALA A 264 5.69 3.09 1.56
N ASN A 265 5.44 4.15 2.32
CA ASN A 265 4.10 4.73 2.49
C ASN A 265 4.06 6.20 2.06
N THR A 266 3.02 6.53 1.29
CA THR A 266 2.63 7.88 0.87
C THR A 266 1.12 8.02 1.01
N GLY A 267 0.68 8.69 2.08
CA GLY A 267 -0.73 8.90 2.41
C GLY A 267 -1.10 8.26 3.75
N ASP A 268 -2.37 8.00 3.95
CA ASP A 268 -2.97 7.44 5.17
C ASP A 268 -3.27 5.94 5.07
N GLY A 269 -2.83 5.28 3.98
CA GLY A 269 -2.69 3.83 3.94
C GLY A 269 -1.74 3.31 5.02
N ARG A 270 -1.97 2.07 5.48
CA ARG A 270 -1.19 1.51 6.61
C ARG A 270 -0.78 0.05 6.40
N ALA A 271 0.46 -0.24 6.74
CA ALA A 271 0.95 -1.61 6.92
C ALA A 271 1.15 -1.94 8.40
N VAL A 272 0.69 -3.12 8.81
CA VAL A 272 0.80 -3.63 10.18
C VAL A 272 1.32 -5.05 10.13
N LEU A 273 2.31 -5.36 10.96
CA LEU A 273 2.82 -6.70 11.16
C LEU A 273 2.15 -7.35 12.37
N GLY A 274 1.46 -8.48 12.16
CA GLY A 274 1.00 -9.33 13.24
C GLY A 274 2.15 -10.20 13.75
N VAL A 275 2.47 -10.13 15.03
CA VAL A 275 3.54 -10.91 15.67
C VAL A 275 2.90 -11.84 16.70
N GLN A 276 3.16 -13.14 16.58
CA GLN A 276 2.79 -14.09 17.61
C GLN A 276 3.89 -14.17 18.66
N GLU A 277 3.55 -13.90 19.91
CA GLU A 277 4.45 -13.95 21.05
C GLU A 277 4.68 -15.40 21.53
N HIS A 278 5.68 -15.61 22.38
CA HIS A 278 6.02 -16.94 22.89
C HIS A 278 4.89 -17.61 23.69
N ASP A 279 4.00 -16.82 24.31
CA ASP A 279 2.83 -17.32 25.05
C ASP A 279 1.62 -17.63 24.14
N GLY A 280 1.76 -17.42 22.83
CA GLY A 280 0.72 -17.63 21.83
C GLY A 280 -0.20 -16.43 21.61
N SER A 281 -0.07 -15.36 22.39
CA SER A 281 -0.79 -14.10 22.16
C SER A 281 -0.30 -13.38 20.90
N PHE A 282 -1.07 -12.42 20.39
CA PHE A 282 -0.71 -11.64 19.21
C PHE A 282 -0.53 -10.17 19.56
N SER A 283 0.53 -9.56 19.04
CA SER A 283 0.76 -8.12 19.04
C SER A 283 0.70 -7.55 17.61
N ALA A 284 0.30 -6.28 17.50
CA ALA A 284 0.25 -5.55 16.24
C ALA A 284 1.36 -4.50 16.22
N LEU A 285 2.33 -4.68 15.32
CA LEU A 285 3.43 -3.74 15.13
C LEU A 285 3.16 -2.89 13.89
N THR A 286 2.84 -1.61 14.11
CA THR A 286 2.67 -0.63 13.03
C THR A 286 4.00 -0.44 12.28
N LEU A 287 3.97 -0.61 10.95
CA LEU A 287 5.16 -0.47 10.09
C LEU A 287 5.21 0.87 9.35
N THR A 288 4.12 1.64 9.36
CA THR A 288 3.99 2.92 8.65
C THR A 288 3.27 3.93 9.53
N ASN A 289 3.65 5.20 9.43
CA ASN A 289 2.86 6.29 9.99
C ASN A 289 1.90 6.79 8.90
N ASP A 290 0.66 7.07 9.28
CA ASP A 290 -0.30 7.74 8.41
C ASP A 290 0.18 9.18 8.18
N HIS A 291 0.12 9.63 6.93
CA HIS A 291 0.38 11.03 6.58
C HIS A 291 -0.96 11.76 6.45
N ASN A 292 -1.51 12.21 7.57
CA ASN A 292 -2.75 12.97 7.66
C ASN A 292 -2.51 14.37 8.28
N ALA A 293 -3.53 15.24 8.20
CA ALA A 293 -3.50 16.62 8.67
C ALA A 293 -3.87 16.76 10.15
#